data_AF-A0AAW1UL20-F1
#
_entry.id   AF-A0AAW1UL20-F1
#
_cell.length_a   1.000
_cell.length_b   1.000
_cell.length_c   1.000
_cell.angle_alpha   90.00
_cell.angle_beta   90.00
_cell.angle_gamma   90.00
#
_symmetry.space_group_name_H-M   'P 1'
#
loop_
_entity.id
_entity.type
_entity.pdbx_description
1 polymer ?
#
loop_
_entity_poly.entity_id
_entity_poly.type
_entity_poly.pdbx_seq_one_letter_code
_entity_poly.pdbx_strand_id
1 'polypeptide(L)'
;MFMYKHRQGQKFDAIDLDPYGCPSIFLDSAVQAITDGGLLLVTATDMAVLAGNSPETCYAKYGSISLRIKCCHEMAIRILLQCIEAHANRYSRYIVPLLSISADFYIRVFVRVYSGAQKCKFSTSKLSNVYHCTGCDSFVLQPLGILRNQENFKNIKFCLPAAPATSQKCEHCGGTQHMGGPLWSAPLHSIDFVQRLQENLTNELGTFRRIGGILQLITEELSDVPLYYTLEKLSGTIHVETPPMLSVRSAILNAGYRVSYTHMNKTSIKTDAPANVVWDIMRSWVEDHPVSTKRLINDSVAGKILAIKSTTKYSFNLHPLANPESKKFGMLRFQANPQPHWGPGTRSTVMVGEAKISKSKRNQGKRKREHSEELQTNEPC
;
A
#
# COMPACT_ATOMS: atom_id res chain seq x y z
N MET A 1 28.69 10.29 -14.79
CA MET A 1 27.93 9.30 -14.00
C MET A 1 28.63 7.94 -14.08
N PHE A 2 29.14 7.39 -12.97
CA PHE A 2 29.96 6.17 -12.93
C PHE A 2 29.28 4.97 -13.62
N MET A 3 28.01 4.71 -13.31
CA MET A 3 27.22 3.60 -13.90
C MET A 3 27.09 3.68 -15.43
N TYR A 4 27.09 4.86 -16.03
CA TYR A 4 27.02 5.00 -17.50
C TYR A 4 28.27 4.44 -18.18
N LYS A 5 29.44 4.54 -17.53
CA LYS A 5 30.72 4.03 -18.06
C LYS A 5 30.78 2.50 -18.09
N HIS A 6 29.98 1.84 -17.24
CA HIS A 6 29.95 0.38 -17.12
C HIS A 6 28.87 -0.30 -17.98
N ARG A 7 28.20 0.42 -18.89
CA ARG A 7 27.19 -0.16 -19.79
C ARG A 7 27.77 -1.19 -20.77
N GLN A 8 29.03 -0.99 -21.17
CA GLN A 8 29.75 -1.84 -22.13
C GLN A 8 30.97 -2.55 -21.50
N GLY A 9 31.15 -2.42 -20.18
CA GLY A 9 32.28 -2.97 -19.44
C GLY A 9 31.85 -3.97 -18.36
N GLN A 10 32.62 -4.04 -17.27
CA GLN A 10 32.30 -4.89 -16.12
C GLN A 10 30.97 -4.46 -15.50
N LYS A 11 30.00 -5.38 -15.51
CA LYS A 11 28.68 -5.23 -14.90
C LYS A 11 28.74 -5.60 -13.41
N PHE A 12 27.75 -5.15 -12.63
CA PHE A 12 27.66 -5.41 -11.19
C PHE A 12 26.63 -6.50 -10.89
N ASP A 13 26.94 -7.41 -9.96
CA ASP A 13 26.01 -8.44 -9.49
C ASP A 13 24.93 -7.90 -8.56
N ALA A 14 25.24 -6.84 -7.83
CA ALA A 14 24.30 -6.11 -7.01
C ALA A 14 24.53 -4.60 -7.12
N ILE A 15 23.43 -3.83 -7.15
CA ILE A 15 23.45 -2.37 -7.13
C ILE A 15 22.44 -1.90 -6.08
N ASP A 16 22.88 -1.04 -5.16
CA ASP A 16 22.03 -0.38 -4.17
C ASP A 16 21.91 1.12 -4.46
N LEU A 17 20.69 1.58 -4.75
CA LEU A 17 20.36 2.97 -4.97
C LEU A 17 19.64 3.52 -3.73
N ASP A 18 20.37 4.29 -2.92
CA ASP A 18 19.83 4.98 -1.75
C ASP A 18 20.06 6.51 -1.79
N PRO A 19 19.39 7.23 -2.69
CA PRO A 19 19.52 8.68 -2.79
C PRO A 19 18.59 9.41 -1.81
N TYR A 20 18.95 10.66 -1.50
CA TYR A 20 18.02 11.60 -0.88
C TYR A 20 16.89 11.96 -1.86
N GLY A 21 15.67 11.54 -1.52
CA GLY A 21 14.45 11.76 -2.29
C GLY A 21 14.17 10.66 -3.32
N CYS A 22 14.20 11.05 -4.61
CA CYS A 22 13.72 10.23 -5.73
C CYS A 22 14.86 9.51 -6.44
N PRO A 23 14.77 8.18 -6.67
CA PRO A 23 15.80 7.41 -7.33
C PRO A 23 15.73 7.41 -8.87
N SER A 24 14.67 7.95 -9.48
CA SER A 24 14.38 7.75 -10.90
C SER A 24 15.51 8.15 -11.85
N ILE A 25 16.23 9.24 -11.56
CA ILE A 25 17.36 9.73 -12.38
C ILE A 25 18.53 8.74 -12.49
N PHE A 26 18.63 7.79 -11.56
CA PHE A 26 19.70 6.79 -11.53
C PHE A 26 19.29 5.49 -12.23
N LEU A 27 17.99 5.28 -12.46
CA LEU A 27 17.44 3.98 -12.89
C LEU A 27 17.95 3.55 -14.26
N ASP A 28 17.95 4.44 -15.27
CA ASP A 28 18.43 4.07 -16.62
C ASP A 28 19.87 3.55 -16.59
N SER A 29 20.72 4.15 -15.74
CA SER A 29 22.11 3.71 -15.60
C SER A 29 22.25 2.40 -14.84
N ALA A 30 21.47 2.21 -13.77
CA ALA A 30 21.51 1.00 -12.95
C ALA A 30 21.02 -0.25 -13.69
N VAL A 31 19.88 -0.16 -14.41
CA VAL A 31 19.31 -1.31 -15.15
C VAL A 31 20.21 -1.76 -16.31
N GLN A 32 21.09 -0.89 -16.81
CA GLN A 32 22.07 -1.25 -17.84
C GLN A 32 23.37 -1.81 -17.25
N ALA A 33 23.83 -1.25 -16.13
CA ALA A 33 25.08 -1.63 -15.49
C ALA A 33 24.99 -2.95 -14.69
N ILE A 34 23.78 -3.43 -14.37
CA ILE A 34 23.58 -4.67 -13.63
C ILE A 34 23.71 -5.92 -14.52
N THR A 35 24.31 -7.00 -14.01
CA THR A 35 24.39 -8.30 -14.68
C THR A 35 22.99 -8.89 -14.91
N ASP A 36 22.90 -9.87 -15.81
CA ASP A 36 21.63 -10.58 -16.03
C ASP A 36 21.30 -11.43 -14.79
N GLY A 37 20.12 -11.22 -14.21
CA GLY A 37 19.74 -11.84 -12.94
C GLY A 37 20.32 -11.21 -11.68
N GLY A 38 21.08 -10.11 -11.82
CA GLY A 38 21.64 -9.36 -10.69
C GLY A 38 20.57 -8.69 -9.82
N LEU A 39 20.95 -8.37 -8.58
CA LEU A 39 20.09 -7.78 -7.55
C LEU A 39 20.13 -6.25 -7.55
N LEU A 40 19.01 -5.61 -7.86
CA LEU A 40 18.84 -4.16 -7.76
C LEU A 40 18.01 -3.81 -6.53
N LEU A 41 18.59 -3.02 -5.63
CA LEU A 41 17.94 -2.46 -4.46
C LEU A 41 17.68 -0.97 -4.71
N VAL A 42 16.45 -0.52 -4.48
CA VAL A 42 16.07 0.87 -4.72
C VAL A 42 15.29 1.41 -3.53
N THR A 43 15.78 2.51 -2.97
CA THR A 43 15.13 3.26 -1.89
C THR A 43 14.55 4.55 -2.42
N ALA A 44 13.33 4.89 -2.01
CA ALA A 44 12.73 6.19 -2.23
C ALA A 44 12.28 6.78 -0.89
N THR A 45 12.75 8.00 -0.62
CA THR A 45 12.48 8.73 0.63
C THR A 45 11.53 9.92 0.42
N ASP A 46 11.14 10.24 -0.82
CA ASP A 46 10.21 11.33 -1.14
C ASP A 46 8.73 10.91 -1.04
N MET A 47 8.37 10.26 0.07
CA MET A 47 7.01 9.80 0.35
C MET A 47 5.95 10.89 0.30
N ALA A 48 6.30 12.16 0.50
CA ALA A 48 5.35 13.26 0.32
C ALA A 48 4.80 13.33 -1.11
N VAL A 49 5.64 13.05 -2.11
CA VAL A 49 5.24 13.01 -3.53
C VAL A 49 4.45 11.73 -3.78
N LEU A 50 5.02 10.58 -3.43
CA LEU A 50 4.42 9.26 -3.70
C LEU A 50 3.10 9.02 -2.95
N ALA A 51 2.88 9.68 -1.81
CA ALA A 51 1.63 9.58 -1.03
C ALA A 51 0.53 10.55 -1.47
N GLY A 52 0.68 11.23 -2.61
CA GLY A 52 -0.39 11.99 -3.24
C GLY A 52 -0.48 13.48 -2.88
N ASN A 53 0.55 14.09 -2.27
CA ASN A 53 0.50 15.54 -2.01
C ASN A 53 0.78 16.39 -3.26
N SER A 54 1.52 15.84 -4.23
CA SER A 54 1.99 16.53 -5.42
C SER A 54 1.93 15.59 -6.63
N PRO A 55 0.72 15.28 -7.16
CA PRO A 55 0.53 14.31 -8.23
C PRO A 55 1.28 14.67 -9.52
N GLU A 56 1.36 15.95 -9.87
CA GLU A 56 2.13 16.46 -11.01
C GLU A 56 3.63 16.20 -10.85
N THR A 57 4.16 16.39 -9.64
CA THR A 57 5.55 16.07 -9.31
C THR A 57 5.78 14.56 -9.35
N CYS A 58 4.81 13.76 -8.91
CA CYS A 58 4.87 12.30 -8.98
C CYS A 58 4.97 11.84 -10.43
N TYR A 59 4.14 12.42 -11.31
CA TYR A 59 4.19 12.10 -12.73
C TYR A 59 5.52 12.46 -13.38
N ALA A 60 6.03 13.67 -13.12
CA ALA A 60 7.31 14.12 -13.67
C ALA A 60 8.48 13.22 -13.25
N LYS A 61 8.46 12.71 -12.01
CA LYS A 61 9.55 11.89 -11.46
C LYS A 61 9.43 10.40 -11.77
N TYR A 62 8.21 9.85 -11.71
CA TYR A 62 7.95 8.42 -11.69
C TYR A 62 7.13 7.92 -12.90
N GLY A 63 6.57 8.83 -13.71
CA GLY A 63 5.67 8.47 -14.81
C GLY A 63 4.33 7.91 -14.34
N SER A 64 3.87 8.32 -13.16
CA SER A 64 2.61 7.86 -12.54
C SER A 64 1.98 8.94 -11.68
N ILE A 65 0.65 8.94 -11.58
CA ILE A 65 -0.15 9.84 -10.74
C ILE A 65 -0.43 9.16 -9.40
N SER A 66 0.15 9.67 -8.33
CA SER A 66 -0.17 9.25 -6.96
C SER A 66 -1.52 9.81 -6.49
N LEU A 67 -2.24 9.03 -5.69
CA LEU A 67 -3.49 9.45 -5.04
C LEU A 67 -3.29 9.60 -3.53
N ARG A 68 -3.99 10.57 -2.95
CA ARG A 68 -3.98 10.80 -1.49
C ARG A 68 -5.01 9.90 -0.81
N ILE A 69 -4.61 8.66 -0.54
CA ILE A 69 -5.49 7.59 -0.05
C ILE A 69 -4.90 6.86 1.16
N LYS A 70 -5.70 6.02 1.84
CA LYS A 70 -5.23 5.30 3.05
C LYS A 70 -4.17 4.24 2.75
N CYS A 71 -4.21 3.65 1.56
CA CYS A 71 -3.22 2.70 1.07
C CYS A 71 -2.06 3.36 0.30
N CYS A 72 -1.77 4.63 0.58
CA CYS A 72 -0.73 5.39 -0.12
C CYS A 72 0.68 4.77 -0.05
N HIS A 73 1.02 4.08 1.05
CA HIS A 73 2.29 3.36 1.19
C HIS A 73 2.42 2.20 0.19
N GLU A 74 1.33 1.46 -0.05
CA GLU A 74 1.32 0.39 -1.05
C GLU A 74 1.34 0.96 -2.45
N MET A 75 0.53 2.00 -2.70
CA MET A 75 0.53 2.71 -3.97
C MET A 75 1.93 3.23 -4.30
N ALA A 76 2.66 3.80 -3.33
CA ALA A 76 4.02 4.29 -3.50
C ALA A 76 4.98 3.17 -3.95
N ILE A 77 4.95 2.01 -3.30
CA ILE A 77 5.75 0.84 -3.71
C ILE A 77 5.39 0.40 -5.12
N ARG A 78 4.10 0.33 -5.45
CA ARG A 78 3.63 -0.08 -6.78
C ARG A 78 4.02 0.92 -7.87
N ILE A 79 4.04 2.21 -7.55
CA ILE A 79 4.55 3.27 -8.44
C ILE A 79 6.07 3.10 -8.64
N LEU A 80 6.83 2.85 -7.58
CA LEU A 80 8.27 2.66 -7.67
C LEU A 80 8.62 1.43 -8.53
N LEU A 81 7.93 0.29 -8.32
CA LEU A 81 8.11 -0.92 -9.13
C LEU A 81 7.80 -0.66 -10.60
N GLN A 82 6.69 0.03 -10.90
CA GLN A 82 6.39 0.44 -12.26
C GLN A 82 7.49 1.32 -12.86
N CYS A 83 7.99 2.30 -12.10
CA CYS A 83 9.02 3.19 -12.56
C CYS A 83 10.27 2.41 -12.96
N ILE A 84 10.72 1.48 -12.12
CA ILE A 84 11.89 0.63 -12.40
C ILE A 84 11.63 -0.27 -13.64
N GLU A 85 10.48 -0.92 -13.71
CA GLU A 85 10.09 -1.75 -14.87
C GLU A 85 10.08 -0.92 -16.17
N ALA A 86 9.54 0.30 -16.15
CA ALA A 86 9.50 1.17 -17.31
C ALA A 86 10.90 1.57 -17.81
N HIS A 87 11.85 1.81 -16.89
CA HIS A 87 13.25 2.07 -17.26
C HIS A 87 13.92 0.80 -17.81
N ALA A 88 13.68 -0.37 -17.22
CA ALA A 88 14.22 -1.64 -17.70
C ALA A 88 13.72 -2.00 -19.10
N ASN A 89 12.42 -1.83 -19.37
CA ASN A 89 11.79 -2.19 -20.65
C ASN A 89 12.39 -1.47 -21.85
N ARG A 90 12.82 -0.21 -21.71
CA ARG A 90 13.49 0.56 -22.77
C ARG A 90 14.74 -0.13 -23.31
N TYR A 91 15.34 -0.99 -22.51
CA TYR A 91 16.57 -1.72 -22.83
C TYR A 91 16.32 -3.22 -23.06
N SER A 92 15.07 -3.63 -23.35
CA SER A 92 14.67 -5.04 -23.48
C SER A 92 14.96 -5.88 -22.22
N ARG A 93 14.85 -5.25 -21.05
CA ARG A 93 15.00 -5.88 -19.73
C ARG A 93 13.72 -5.77 -18.94
N TYR A 94 13.52 -6.65 -17.97
CA TYR A 94 12.35 -6.68 -17.10
C TYR A 94 12.76 -6.96 -15.67
N ILE A 95 11.91 -6.55 -14.73
CA ILE A 95 12.14 -6.81 -13.30
C ILE A 95 11.29 -7.95 -12.76
N VAL A 96 11.84 -8.63 -11.75
CA VAL A 96 11.14 -9.59 -10.90
C VAL A 96 11.25 -9.10 -9.45
N PRO A 97 10.16 -8.60 -8.84
CA PRO A 97 10.15 -8.21 -7.44
C PRO A 97 10.43 -9.39 -6.51
N LEU A 98 11.40 -9.21 -5.61
CA LEU A 98 11.76 -10.19 -4.58
C LEU A 98 11.16 -9.82 -3.22
N LEU A 99 11.32 -8.56 -2.83
CA LEU A 99 10.85 -8.02 -1.56
C LEU A 99 10.59 -6.51 -1.74
N SER A 100 9.56 -5.99 -1.08
CA SER A 100 9.24 -4.58 -1.07
C SER A 100 8.79 -4.22 0.35
N ILE A 101 9.26 -3.10 0.88
CA ILE A 101 9.07 -2.74 2.28
C ILE A 101 8.69 -1.28 2.34
N SER A 102 7.63 -0.97 3.08
CA SER A 102 7.43 0.38 3.63
C SER A 102 7.87 0.37 5.09
N ALA A 103 8.92 1.13 5.41
CA ALA A 103 9.49 1.19 6.74
C ALA A 103 9.68 2.65 7.15
N ASP A 104 9.09 3.02 8.27
CA ASP A 104 9.16 4.36 8.87
C ASP A 104 8.71 5.46 7.90
N PHE A 105 9.66 6.05 7.16
CA PHE A 105 9.44 7.19 6.27
C PHE A 105 9.96 6.99 4.85
N TYR A 106 10.35 5.76 4.52
CA TYR A 106 10.83 5.40 3.19
C TYR A 106 10.17 4.13 2.69
N ILE A 107 10.30 3.92 1.39
CA ILE A 107 10.00 2.64 0.77
C ILE A 107 11.27 2.08 0.13
N ARG A 108 11.40 0.77 0.15
CA ARG A 108 12.53 0.07 -0.44
C ARG A 108 12.06 -1.16 -1.18
N VAL A 109 12.56 -1.35 -2.39
CA VAL A 109 12.25 -2.52 -3.24
C VAL A 109 13.52 -3.24 -3.63
N PHE A 110 13.43 -4.56 -3.70
CA PHE A 110 14.50 -5.48 -4.05
C PHE A 110 13.99 -6.25 -5.27
N VAL A 111 14.67 -6.11 -6.41
CA VAL A 111 14.24 -6.71 -7.67
C VAL A 111 15.42 -7.40 -8.34
N ARG A 112 15.16 -8.49 -9.08
CA ARG A 112 16.12 -9.00 -10.07
C ARG A 112 15.85 -8.40 -11.42
N VAL A 113 16.91 -8.14 -12.18
CA VAL A 113 16.83 -7.55 -13.52
C VAL A 113 17.32 -8.55 -14.56
N TYR A 114 16.44 -8.96 -15.45
CA TYR A 114 16.73 -9.94 -16.51
C TYR A 114 16.57 -9.32 -17.90
N SER A 115 17.23 -9.88 -18.89
CA SER A 115 17.12 -9.52 -20.30
C SER A 115 16.10 -10.43 -20.97
N GLY A 116 15.25 -9.86 -21.82
CA GLY A 116 14.24 -10.64 -22.54
C GLY A 116 13.14 -9.79 -23.15
N ALA A 117 13.30 -9.44 -24.43
CA ALA A 117 12.34 -8.62 -25.17
C ALA A 117 10.91 -9.21 -25.18
N GLN A 118 10.76 -10.54 -25.23
CA GLN A 118 9.44 -11.18 -25.14
C GLN A 118 8.81 -11.03 -23.76
N LYS A 119 9.61 -11.08 -22.69
CA LYS A 119 9.12 -10.90 -21.31
C LYS A 119 8.69 -9.46 -21.05
N CYS A 120 9.35 -8.47 -21.66
CA CYS A 120 8.93 -7.07 -21.59
C CYS A 120 7.49 -6.83 -22.10
N LYS A 121 7.01 -7.65 -23.06
CA LYS A 121 5.63 -7.54 -23.56
C LYS A 121 4.56 -7.81 -22.50
N PHE A 122 4.90 -8.58 -21.46
CA PHE A 122 4.00 -8.84 -20.32
C PHE A 122 3.88 -7.63 -19.39
N SER A 123 4.70 -6.60 -19.55
CA SER A 123 4.72 -5.45 -18.66
C SER A 123 3.35 -4.78 -18.55
N THR A 124 2.66 -4.56 -19.67
CA THR A 124 1.33 -3.93 -19.69
C THR A 124 0.28 -4.70 -18.90
N SER A 125 0.37 -6.03 -18.86
CA SER A 125 -0.53 -6.88 -18.04
C SER A 125 -0.25 -6.84 -16.54
N LYS A 126 0.93 -6.33 -16.16
CA LYS A 126 1.35 -6.13 -14.75
C LYS A 126 1.06 -4.72 -14.25
N LEU A 127 0.48 -3.85 -15.08
CA LEU A 127 0.18 -2.46 -14.72
C LEU A 127 -1.34 -2.21 -14.74
N SER A 128 -1.80 -1.37 -13.81
CA SER A 128 -3.18 -0.90 -13.76
C SER A 128 -3.27 0.58 -13.40
N ASN A 129 -4.27 1.28 -13.94
CA ASN A 129 -4.76 2.53 -13.37
C ASN A 129 -5.71 2.22 -12.20
N VAL A 130 -5.87 3.18 -11.29
CA VAL A 130 -6.75 3.06 -10.13
C VAL A 130 -7.82 4.14 -10.21
N TYR A 131 -9.08 3.74 -10.19
CA TYR A 131 -10.19 4.64 -9.91
C TYR A 131 -10.49 4.58 -8.41
N HIS A 132 -10.44 5.72 -7.73
CA HIS A 132 -10.63 5.82 -6.29
C HIS A 132 -11.76 6.79 -5.96
N CYS A 133 -12.70 6.37 -5.11
CA CYS A 133 -13.80 7.21 -4.66
C CYS A 133 -13.38 8.08 -3.46
N THR A 134 -13.54 9.40 -3.59
CA THR A 134 -13.25 10.36 -2.50
C THR A 134 -14.21 10.28 -1.32
N GLY A 135 -15.43 9.76 -1.53
CA GLY A 135 -16.42 9.59 -0.48
C GLY A 135 -16.12 8.39 0.40
N CYS A 136 -16.23 7.20 -0.19
CA CYS A 136 -16.20 5.95 0.56
C CYS A 136 -14.82 5.27 0.61
N ASP A 137 -13.82 5.74 -0.14
CA ASP A 137 -12.48 5.11 -0.24
C ASP A 137 -12.46 3.79 -1.04
N SER A 138 -13.59 3.37 -1.62
CA SER A 138 -13.61 2.24 -2.56
C SER A 138 -12.77 2.54 -3.80
N PHE A 139 -12.17 1.50 -4.35
CA PHE A 139 -11.32 1.60 -5.52
C PHE A 139 -11.54 0.44 -6.49
N VAL A 140 -11.28 0.71 -7.77
CA VAL A 140 -11.37 -0.26 -8.87
C VAL A 140 -10.09 -0.14 -9.71
N LEU A 141 -9.51 -1.28 -10.07
CA LEU A 141 -8.35 -1.32 -10.95
C LEU A 141 -8.79 -1.43 -12.41
N GLN A 142 -8.17 -0.64 -13.28
CA GLN A 142 -8.27 -0.75 -14.72
C GLN A 142 -6.93 -1.25 -15.26
N PRO A 143 -6.81 -2.53 -15.64
CA PRO A 143 -5.60 -3.05 -16.25
C PRO A 143 -5.21 -2.24 -17.49
N LEU A 144 -3.91 -2.15 -17.78
CA LEU A 144 -3.40 -1.55 -19.02
C LEU A 144 -3.37 -2.57 -20.18
N GLY A 145 -3.25 -3.87 -19.87
CA GLY A 145 -3.27 -4.96 -20.83
C GLY A 145 -3.86 -6.24 -20.23
N ILE A 146 -4.44 -7.09 -21.08
CA ILE A 146 -4.97 -8.40 -20.69
C ILE A 146 -4.28 -9.48 -21.53
N LEU A 147 -4.00 -10.63 -20.91
CA LEU A 147 -3.53 -11.82 -21.60
C LEU A 147 -4.73 -12.75 -21.86
N ARG A 148 -4.90 -13.20 -23.10
CA ARG A 148 -5.86 -14.26 -23.44
C ARG A 148 -5.11 -15.50 -23.92
N ASN A 149 -5.41 -16.63 -23.29
CA ASN A 149 -4.94 -17.93 -23.75
C ASN A 149 -5.87 -18.39 -24.88
N GLN A 150 -5.30 -18.76 -26.03
CA GLN A 150 -6.06 -19.50 -27.03
C GLN A 150 -6.10 -20.98 -26.64
N GLU A 151 -7.19 -21.66 -26.98
CA GLU A 151 -7.49 -23.07 -26.63
C GLU A 151 -6.39 -24.07 -27.04
N ASN A 152 -5.45 -23.68 -27.91
CA ASN A 152 -4.32 -24.50 -28.36
C ASN A 152 -2.99 -24.28 -27.61
N PHE A 153 -3.02 -23.80 -26.36
CA PHE A 153 -1.95 -23.80 -25.34
C PHE A 153 -0.52 -23.30 -25.71
N LYS A 154 -0.25 -22.86 -26.94
CA LYS A 154 1.09 -22.44 -27.40
C LYS A 154 1.25 -20.95 -27.65
N ASN A 155 0.17 -20.20 -27.85
CA ASN A 155 0.23 -18.76 -28.18
C ASN A 155 -0.57 -17.90 -27.20
N ILE A 156 0.13 -17.02 -26.47
CA ILE A 156 -0.46 -16.00 -25.60
C ILE A 156 -0.78 -14.76 -26.45
N LYS A 157 -2.04 -14.32 -26.43
CA LYS A 157 -2.46 -13.10 -27.13
C LYS A 157 -2.55 -11.91 -26.16
N PHE A 158 -1.80 -10.86 -26.45
CA PHE A 158 -1.90 -9.57 -25.76
C PHE A 158 -3.11 -8.79 -26.28
N CYS A 159 -4.01 -8.41 -25.39
CA CYS A 159 -5.26 -7.74 -25.70
C CYS A 159 -5.41 -6.43 -24.92
N LEU A 160 -6.18 -5.50 -25.47
CA LEU A 160 -6.59 -4.30 -24.75
C LEU A 160 -7.81 -4.61 -23.86
N PRO A 161 -7.84 -4.11 -22.61
CA PRO A 161 -9.02 -4.18 -21.76
C PRO A 161 -10.12 -3.24 -22.26
N ALA A 162 -11.38 -3.60 -21.99
CA ALA A 162 -12.48 -2.66 -22.11
C ALA A 162 -12.34 -1.55 -21.05
N ALA A 163 -12.70 -0.33 -21.41
CA ALA A 163 -12.66 0.83 -20.52
C ALA A 163 -13.92 1.71 -20.73
N PRO A 164 -14.40 2.40 -19.69
CA PRO A 164 -13.86 2.44 -18.33
C PRO A 164 -14.35 1.27 -17.45
N ALA A 165 -13.53 0.82 -16.49
CA ALA A 165 -13.87 -0.25 -15.54
C ALA A 165 -14.96 0.14 -14.53
N THR A 166 -15.27 1.44 -14.43
CA THR A 166 -16.25 2.01 -13.51
C THR A 166 -16.74 3.35 -14.04
N SER A 167 -17.89 3.82 -13.55
CA SER A 167 -18.43 5.12 -13.92
C SER A 167 -17.71 6.28 -13.19
N GLN A 168 -17.96 7.53 -13.60
CA GLN A 168 -17.43 8.72 -12.94
C GLN A 168 -17.93 8.86 -11.48
N LYS A 169 -19.08 8.27 -11.17
CA LYS A 169 -19.70 8.26 -9.84
C LYS A 169 -19.60 6.86 -9.23
N CYS A 170 -19.26 6.80 -7.96
CA CYS A 170 -19.16 5.54 -7.25
C CYS A 170 -20.53 4.89 -7.06
N GLU A 171 -20.63 3.62 -7.41
CA GLU A 171 -21.85 2.80 -7.25
C GLU A 171 -22.30 2.66 -5.79
N HIS A 172 -21.38 2.76 -4.82
CA HIS A 172 -21.73 2.56 -3.40
C HIS A 172 -22.23 3.83 -2.70
N CYS A 173 -21.74 5.00 -3.10
CA CYS A 173 -22.04 6.25 -2.37
C CYS A 173 -22.31 7.47 -3.25
N GLY A 174 -22.28 7.33 -4.58
CA GLY A 174 -22.42 8.45 -5.52
C GLY A 174 -21.28 9.46 -5.49
N GLY A 175 -20.21 9.22 -4.72
CA GLY A 175 -19.04 10.09 -4.64
C GLY A 175 -18.26 10.13 -5.96
N THR A 176 -17.58 11.24 -6.23
CA THR A 176 -16.73 11.38 -7.41
C THR A 176 -15.53 10.43 -7.33
N GLN A 177 -15.21 9.79 -8.45
CA GLN A 177 -14.01 8.97 -8.56
C GLN A 177 -12.87 9.76 -9.25
N HIS A 178 -11.67 9.64 -8.70
CA HIS A 178 -10.44 10.15 -9.30
C HIS A 178 -9.57 9.00 -9.81
N MET A 179 -8.91 9.23 -10.93
CA MET A 179 -8.00 8.27 -11.53
C MET A 179 -6.56 8.56 -11.11
N GLY A 180 -5.83 7.54 -10.72
CA GLY A 180 -4.38 7.56 -10.52
C GLY A 180 -3.69 6.41 -11.23
N GLY A 181 -2.37 6.35 -11.11
CA GLY A 181 -1.53 5.38 -11.77
C GLY A 181 -0.84 5.90 -13.06
N PRO A 182 -0.31 5.00 -13.90
CA PRO A 182 -0.40 3.55 -13.73
C PRO A 182 0.42 3.09 -12.52
N LEU A 183 0.08 1.95 -11.93
CA LEU A 183 0.86 1.32 -10.87
C LEU A 183 1.08 -0.16 -11.18
N TRP A 184 2.10 -0.76 -10.55
CA TRP A 184 2.31 -2.21 -10.60
C TRP A 184 1.18 -2.96 -9.90
N SER A 185 0.37 -3.71 -10.65
CA SER A 185 -0.75 -4.51 -10.13
C SER A 185 -0.42 -6.01 -9.95
N ALA A 186 0.79 -6.44 -10.31
CA ALA A 186 1.27 -7.81 -10.08
C ALA A 186 1.84 -7.98 -8.64
N PRO A 187 2.28 -9.19 -8.24
CA PRO A 187 2.82 -9.44 -6.91
C PRO A 187 4.00 -8.54 -6.52
N LEU A 188 4.03 -8.13 -5.25
CA LEU A 188 5.06 -7.23 -4.69
C LEU A 188 6.36 -7.94 -4.25
N HIS A 189 6.26 -9.23 -3.98
CA HIS A 189 7.31 -10.03 -3.36
C HIS A 189 7.29 -11.46 -3.92
N SER A 190 8.43 -12.14 -3.83
CA SER A 190 8.53 -13.58 -4.01
C SER A 190 8.45 -14.25 -2.64
N ILE A 191 7.38 -15.01 -2.36
CA ILE A 191 7.19 -15.69 -1.07
C ILE A 191 8.34 -16.64 -0.77
N ASP A 192 8.79 -17.40 -1.77
CA ASP A 192 9.95 -18.29 -1.70
C ASP A 192 11.24 -17.52 -1.32
N PHE A 193 11.46 -16.33 -1.88
CA PHE A 193 12.61 -15.50 -1.47
C PHE A 193 12.49 -15.02 -0.03
N VAL A 194 11.29 -14.60 0.39
CA VAL A 194 11.06 -14.12 1.76
C VAL A 194 11.24 -15.23 2.78
N GLN A 195 10.75 -16.44 2.50
CA GLN A 195 10.93 -17.62 3.36
C GLN A 195 12.40 -17.99 3.52
N ARG A 196 13.16 -18.07 2.41
CA ARG A 196 14.62 -18.29 2.50
C ARG A 196 15.33 -17.19 3.29
N LEU A 197 14.89 -15.93 3.15
CA LEU A 197 15.46 -14.83 3.91
C LEU A 197 15.18 -14.95 5.42
N GLN A 198 14.01 -15.46 5.80
CA GLN A 198 13.67 -15.74 7.20
C GLN A 198 14.52 -16.89 7.77
N GLU A 199 14.71 -17.97 7.01
CA GLU A 199 15.52 -19.12 7.42
C GLU A 199 17.00 -18.75 7.64
N ASN A 200 17.51 -17.80 6.87
CA ASN A 200 18.89 -17.32 6.95
C ASN A 200 19.05 -16.07 7.85
N LEU A 201 18.00 -15.70 8.60
CA LEU A 201 18.06 -14.50 9.44
C LEU A 201 18.92 -14.76 10.69
N THR A 202 19.98 -13.98 10.87
CA THR A 202 20.92 -14.14 12.00
C THR A 202 20.55 -13.24 13.18
N ASN A 203 20.64 -13.79 14.39
CA ASN A 203 20.37 -13.08 15.65
C ASN A 203 21.44 -12.02 16.01
N GLU A 204 22.54 -11.96 15.27
CA GLU A 204 23.60 -10.96 15.38
C GLU A 204 23.13 -9.55 15.00
N LEU A 205 22.07 -9.45 14.19
CA LEU A 205 21.50 -8.15 13.81
C LEU A 205 20.72 -7.56 14.99
N GLY A 206 21.08 -6.34 15.43
CA GLY A 206 20.32 -5.62 16.48
C GLY A 206 18.84 -5.40 16.12
N THR A 207 18.49 -5.49 14.84
CA THR A 207 17.12 -5.40 14.31
C THR A 207 16.47 -6.76 14.03
N PHE A 208 17.07 -7.88 14.47
CA PHE A 208 16.60 -9.24 14.23
C PHE A 208 15.10 -9.42 14.48
N ARG A 209 14.61 -9.01 15.65
CA ARG A 209 13.18 -9.12 16.02
C ARG A 209 12.27 -8.29 15.10
N ARG A 210 12.72 -7.11 14.67
CA ARG A 210 12.00 -6.24 13.72
C ARG A 210 11.92 -6.92 12.36
N ILE A 211 13.06 -7.38 11.85
CA ILE A 211 13.14 -7.99 10.52
C ILE A 211 12.28 -9.25 10.50
N GLY A 212 12.44 -10.15 11.47
CA GLY A 212 11.65 -11.39 11.56
C GLY A 212 10.15 -11.13 11.62
N GLY A 213 9.70 -10.16 12.42
CA GLY A 213 8.28 -9.80 12.51
C GLY A 213 7.69 -9.20 11.22
N ILE A 214 8.46 -8.36 10.51
CA ILE A 214 8.04 -7.79 9.22
C ILE A 214 8.02 -8.87 8.14
N LEU A 215 9.07 -9.70 8.03
CA LEU A 215 9.12 -10.77 7.02
C LEU A 215 7.98 -11.75 7.23
N GLN A 216 7.66 -12.10 8.48
CA GLN A 216 6.51 -12.98 8.75
C GLN A 216 5.19 -12.34 8.31
N LEU A 217 5.01 -11.05 8.61
CA LEU A 217 3.82 -10.33 8.16
C LEU A 217 3.71 -10.31 6.63
N ILE A 218 4.82 -10.16 5.93
CA ILE A 218 4.87 -10.19 4.46
C ILE A 218 4.52 -11.60 3.93
N THR A 219 4.98 -12.68 4.56
CA THR A 219 4.60 -14.04 4.14
C THR A 219 3.11 -14.34 4.31
N GLU A 220 2.46 -13.70 5.28
CA GLU A 220 1.02 -13.82 5.54
C GLU A 220 0.17 -12.86 4.70
N GLU A 221 0.80 -11.92 3.98
CA GLU A 221 0.14 -10.89 3.18
C GLU A 221 -0.30 -11.43 1.81
N LEU A 222 -1.52 -11.09 1.37
CA LEU A 222 -1.98 -11.36 0.01
C LEU A 222 -1.15 -10.55 -0.98
N SER A 223 -0.19 -11.21 -1.63
CA SER A 223 0.76 -10.57 -2.55
C SER A 223 0.13 -10.24 -3.90
N ASP A 224 -0.84 -11.04 -4.35
CA ASP A 224 -1.56 -10.95 -5.62
C ASP A 224 -2.71 -9.94 -5.62
N VAL A 225 -3.14 -9.50 -4.44
CA VAL A 225 -4.22 -8.51 -4.27
C VAL A 225 -3.61 -7.11 -4.19
N PRO A 226 -3.99 -6.16 -5.06
CA PRO A 226 -3.49 -4.79 -4.95
C PRO A 226 -4.31 -3.91 -4.01
N LEU A 227 -3.59 -3.12 -3.21
CA LEU A 227 -4.12 -2.14 -2.26
C LEU A 227 -4.90 -2.80 -1.11
N TYR A 228 -5.42 -1.98 -0.20
CA TYR A 228 -6.16 -2.45 0.97
C TYR A 228 -7.13 -1.38 1.48
N TYR A 229 -8.10 -1.82 2.28
CA TYR A 229 -8.95 -0.94 3.07
C TYR A 229 -8.36 -0.76 4.47
N THR A 230 -8.73 0.32 5.16
CA THR A 230 -8.48 0.44 6.60
C THR A 230 -9.78 0.43 7.36
N LEU A 231 -9.84 -0.37 8.42
CA LEU A 231 -11.06 -0.53 9.19
C LEU A 231 -11.50 0.79 9.86
N GLU A 232 -10.53 1.62 10.24
CA GLU A 232 -10.76 2.98 10.73
C GLU A 232 -11.48 3.85 9.69
N LYS A 233 -11.07 3.79 8.41
CA LYS A 233 -11.68 4.59 7.35
C LYS A 233 -13.06 4.05 6.96
N LEU A 234 -13.24 2.74 6.90
CA LEU A 234 -14.56 2.14 6.66
C LEU A 234 -15.55 2.57 7.74
N SER A 235 -15.20 2.33 9.01
CA SER A 235 -16.07 2.66 10.15
C SER A 235 -16.32 4.17 10.26
N GLY A 236 -15.28 4.98 10.06
CA GLY A 236 -15.40 6.44 10.07
C GLY A 236 -16.27 7.02 8.95
N THR A 237 -16.34 6.34 7.80
CA THR A 237 -17.16 6.76 6.65
C THR A 237 -18.65 6.59 6.92
N ILE A 238 -19.05 5.55 7.66
CA ILE A 238 -20.45 5.29 8.05
C ILE A 238 -20.77 5.69 9.49
N HIS A 239 -19.80 6.31 10.20
CA HIS A 239 -19.94 6.83 11.56
C HIS A 239 -20.31 5.80 12.64
N VAL A 240 -19.89 4.54 12.46
CA VAL A 240 -20.11 3.44 13.42
C VAL A 240 -18.92 3.25 14.35
N GLU A 241 -19.17 2.62 15.50
CA GLU A 241 -18.10 2.07 16.34
C GLU A 241 -17.27 1.06 15.53
N THR A 242 -15.95 1.17 15.65
CA THR A 242 -15.04 0.32 14.87
C THR A 242 -15.13 -1.12 15.35
N PRO A 243 -15.56 -2.09 14.50
CA PRO A 243 -15.68 -3.48 14.92
C PRO A 243 -14.33 -4.07 15.31
N PRO A 244 -14.31 -5.13 16.14
CA PRO A 244 -13.10 -5.89 16.38
C PRO A 244 -12.53 -6.45 15.07
N MET A 245 -11.22 -6.26 14.85
CA MET A 245 -10.56 -6.66 13.61
C MET A 245 -10.73 -8.16 13.29
N LEU A 246 -10.73 -9.02 14.31
CA LEU A 246 -10.93 -10.46 14.11
C LEU A 246 -12.36 -10.80 13.64
N SER A 247 -13.37 -10.04 14.08
CA SER A 247 -14.76 -10.24 13.65
C SER A 247 -14.92 -9.92 12.17
N VAL A 248 -14.39 -8.78 11.70
CA VAL A 248 -14.46 -8.41 10.27
C VAL A 248 -13.68 -9.40 9.40
N ARG A 249 -12.48 -9.80 9.83
CA ARG A 249 -11.70 -10.83 9.13
C ARG A 249 -12.46 -12.15 9.06
N SER A 250 -13.14 -12.54 10.14
CA SER A 250 -13.96 -13.75 10.15
C SER A 250 -15.14 -13.64 9.19
N ALA A 251 -15.83 -12.50 9.15
CA ALA A 251 -16.92 -12.27 8.19
C ALA A 251 -16.46 -12.37 6.73
N ILE A 252 -15.29 -11.83 6.39
CA ILE A 252 -14.72 -11.95 5.04
C ILE A 252 -14.40 -13.42 4.70
N LEU A 253 -13.78 -14.15 5.63
CA LEU A 253 -13.44 -15.57 5.45
C LEU A 253 -14.68 -16.45 5.35
N ASN A 254 -15.68 -16.23 6.21
CA ASN A 254 -16.96 -16.94 6.19
C ASN A 254 -17.75 -16.66 4.91
N ALA A 255 -17.53 -15.51 4.27
CA ALA A 255 -18.09 -15.18 2.96
C ALA A 255 -17.34 -15.82 1.78
N GLY A 256 -16.29 -16.61 2.03
CA GLY A 256 -15.53 -17.33 1.01
C GLY A 256 -14.38 -16.53 0.37
N TYR A 257 -14.04 -15.36 0.92
CA TYR A 257 -12.96 -14.50 0.42
C TYR A 257 -11.70 -14.61 1.27
N ARG A 258 -10.55 -14.28 0.69
CA ARG A 258 -9.26 -14.27 1.39
C ARG A 258 -9.06 -12.92 2.06
N VAL A 259 -8.39 -12.92 3.22
CA VAL A 259 -8.04 -11.68 3.92
C VAL A 259 -6.71 -11.76 4.67
N SER A 260 -5.86 -10.77 4.46
CA SER A 260 -4.63 -10.57 5.22
C SER A 260 -4.57 -9.18 5.85
N TYR A 261 -3.60 -9.03 6.74
CA TYR A 261 -3.06 -7.71 7.04
C TYR A 261 -2.05 -7.31 5.96
N THR A 262 -1.58 -6.07 5.98
CA THR A 262 -0.37 -5.63 5.28
C THR A 262 0.64 -5.08 6.27
N HIS A 263 1.93 -5.25 5.98
CA HIS A 263 3.02 -4.64 6.74
C HIS A 263 2.99 -3.11 6.74
N MET A 264 2.23 -2.51 5.82
CA MET A 264 2.20 -1.06 5.62
C MET A 264 1.19 -0.34 6.53
N ASN A 265 0.23 -1.05 7.14
CA ASN A 265 -0.76 -0.44 8.03
C ASN A 265 -1.37 -1.44 9.02
N LYS A 266 -1.36 -1.09 10.32
CA LYS A 266 -1.88 -1.94 11.41
C LYS A 266 -3.39 -2.21 11.36
N THR A 267 -4.18 -1.30 10.81
CA THR A 267 -5.65 -1.42 10.72
C THR A 267 -6.10 -1.88 9.32
N SER A 268 -5.18 -2.45 8.54
CA SER A 268 -5.44 -2.89 7.17
C SER A 268 -6.33 -4.13 7.09
N ILE A 269 -7.14 -4.14 6.04
CA ILE A 269 -7.91 -5.27 5.54
C ILE A 269 -7.57 -5.37 4.06
N LYS A 270 -6.70 -6.33 3.74
CA LYS A 270 -6.31 -6.63 2.36
C LYS A 270 -7.07 -7.89 1.93
N THR A 271 -7.89 -7.80 0.90
CA THR A 271 -8.83 -8.87 0.53
C THR A 271 -9.14 -8.86 -0.96
N ASP A 272 -9.43 -10.04 -1.51
CA ASP A 272 -9.98 -10.21 -2.86
C ASP A 272 -11.51 -10.08 -2.90
N ALA A 273 -12.15 -9.79 -1.76
CA ALA A 273 -13.57 -9.44 -1.73
C ALA A 273 -13.82 -8.14 -2.52
N PRO A 274 -14.82 -8.13 -3.42
CA PRO A 274 -15.18 -6.92 -4.13
C PRO A 274 -15.74 -5.86 -3.17
N ALA A 275 -15.68 -4.59 -3.57
CA ALA A 275 -16.01 -3.47 -2.70
C ALA A 275 -17.47 -3.51 -2.19
N ASN A 276 -18.41 -4.03 -2.98
CA ASN A 276 -19.80 -4.24 -2.55
C ASN A 276 -19.90 -5.20 -1.36
N VAL A 277 -19.15 -6.31 -1.37
CA VAL A 277 -19.10 -7.28 -0.27
C VAL A 277 -18.50 -6.66 0.99
N VAL A 278 -17.40 -5.90 0.85
CA VAL A 278 -16.80 -5.19 1.99
C VAL A 278 -17.82 -4.23 2.63
N TRP A 279 -18.58 -3.49 1.82
CA TRP A 279 -19.63 -2.61 2.33
C TRP A 279 -20.83 -3.36 2.90
N ASP A 280 -21.22 -4.51 2.35
CA ASP A 280 -22.29 -5.33 2.90
C ASP A 280 -21.93 -5.86 4.29
N ILE A 281 -20.70 -6.31 4.50
CA ILE A 281 -20.20 -6.72 5.82
C ILE A 281 -20.31 -5.55 6.81
N MET A 282 -19.89 -4.35 6.41
CA MET A 282 -20.03 -3.17 7.26
C MET A 282 -21.49 -2.79 7.53
N ARG A 283 -22.40 -3.00 6.57
CA ARG A 283 -23.85 -2.83 6.77
C ARG A 283 -24.41 -3.84 7.76
N SER A 284 -24.07 -5.13 7.64
CA SER A 284 -24.49 -6.16 8.59
C SER A 284 -23.99 -5.87 10.01
N TRP A 285 -22.80 -5.27 10.16
CA TRP A 285 -22.33 -4.83 11.48
C TRP A 285 -23.22 -3.72 12.08
N VAL A 286 -23.70 -2.78 11.27
CA VAL A 286 -24.57 -1.68 11.69
C VAL A 286 -25.96 -2.16 12.11
N GLU A 287 -26.45 -3.26 11.56
CA GLU A 287 -27.73 -3.87 11.99
C GLU A 287 -27.69 -4.25 13.47
N ASP A 288 -26.56 -4.81 13.93
CA ASP A 288 -26.33 -5.18 15.34
C ASP A 288 -25.85 -3.99 16.19
N HIS A 289 -25.21 -2.98 15.57
CA HIS A 289 -24.60 -1.81 16.24
C HIS A 289 -25.06 -0.51 15.57
N PRO A 290 -26.31 -0.07 15.83
CA PRO A 290 -26.94 1.01 15.08
C PRO A 290 -26.22 2.35 15.27
N VAL A 291 -26.09 3.09 14.15
CA VAL A 291 -25.50 4.43 14.13
C VAL A 291 -26.51 5.44 14.69
N SER A 292 -26.01 6.43 15.45
CA SER A 292 -26.86 7.52 15.94
C SER A 292 -27.53 8.27 14.79
N THR A 293 -28.87 8.34 14.81
CA THR A 293 -29.71 8.99 13.80
C THR A 293 -29.34 10.45 13.56
N LYS A 294 -28.80 11.15 14.57
CA LYS A 294 -28.29 12.54 14.44
C LYS A 294 -27.12 12.68 13.46
N ARG A 295 -26.40 11.60 13.16
CA ARG A 295 -25.25 11.57 12.24
C ARG A 295 -25.62 11.14 10.83
N LEU A 296 -26.86 10.69 10.62
CA LEU A 296 -27.36 10.21 9.34
C LEU A 296 -28.16 11.31 8.66
N ILE A 297 -27.44 12.22 7.99
CA ILE A 297 -28.07 13.23 7.14
C ILE A 297 -28.46 12.55 5.81
N ASN A 298 -29.72 12.70 5.40
CA ASN A 298 -30.19 12.26 4.09
C ASN A 298 -29.33 12.93 2.99
N ASP A 299 -28.79 12.14 2.07
CA ASP A 299 -27.80 12.52 1.03
C ASP A 299 -26.30 12.47 1.41
N SER A 300 -25.97 12.23 2.68
CA SER A 300 -24.58 11.97 3.09
C SER A 300 -24.03 10.65 2.50
N VAL A 301 -22.70 10.56 2.40
CA VAL A 301 -22.00 9.32 1.97
C VAL A 301 -22.44 8.12 2.84
N ALA A 302 -22.51 8.32 4.16
CA ALA A 302 -22.98 7.30 5.11
C ALA A 302 -24.42 6.87 4.80
N GLY A 303 -25.33 7.84 4.63
CA GLY A 303 -26.73 7.58 4.32
C GLY A 303 -26.91 6.79 3.02
N LYS A 304 -26.17 7.15 1.96
CA LYS A 304 -26.21 6.43 0.67
C LYS A 304 -25.71 4.99 0.78
N ILE A 305 -24.62 4.75 1.50
CA ILE A 305 -24.08 3.40 1.71
C ILE A 305 -25.06 2.53 2.49
N LEU A 306 -25.65 3.08 3.56
CA LEU A 306 -26.55 2.35 4.46
C LEU A 306 -27.97 2.17 3.87
N ALA A 307 -28.38 2.98 2.90
CA ALA A 307 -29.65 2.82 2.20
C ALA A 307 -29.68 1.62 1.24
N ILE A 308 -28.51 1.13 0.81
CA ILE A 308 -28.39 -0.06 -0.02
C ILE A 308 -28.72 -1.28 0.84
N LYS A 309 -29.75 -2.06 0.46
CA LYS A 309 -30.09 -3.30 1.15
C LYS A 309 -29.04 -4.37 0.87
N SER A 310 -28.47 -4.94 1.93
CA SER A 310 -27.60 -6.12 1.81
C SER A 310 -28.42 -7.30 1.31
N THR A 311 -27.93 -7.99 0.28
CA THR A 311 -28.59 -9.18 -0.29
C THR A 311 -28.29 -10.45 0.50
N THR A 312 -27.18 -10.45 1.25
CA THR A 312 -26.65 -11.61 1.98
C THR A 312 -26.39 -11.24 3.43
N LYS A 313 -26.70 -12.16 4.36
CA LYS A 313 -26.34 -12.00 5.78
C LYS A 313 -24.94 -12.54 6.01
N TYR A 314 -24.06 -11.72 6.60
CA TYR A 314 -22.68 -12.08 6.87
C TYR A 314 -22.49 -12.57 8.31
N SER A 315 -21.77 -13.67 8.48
CA SER A 315 -21.52 -14.28 9.80
C SER A 315 -20.22 -13.74 10.41
N PHE A 316 -20.31 -13.12 11.58
CA PHE A 316 -19.15 -12.63 12.35
C PHE A 316 -18.56 -13.68 13.31
N ASN A 317 -19.06 -14.91 13.29
CA ASN A 317 -18.52 -16.01 14.09
C ASN A 317 -17.04 -16.22 13.79
N LEU A 318 -16.24 -16.44 14.83
CA LEU A 318 -14.79 -16.53 14.72
C LEU A 318 -14.37 -17.62 13.73
N HIS A 319 -13.71 -17.22 12.65
CA HIS A 319 -13.16 -18.16 11.67
C HIS A 319 -11.76 -18.63 12.12
N PRO A 320 -11.40 -19.92 11.97
CA PRO A 320 -10.10 -20.46 12.41
C PRO A 320 -8.87 -19.71 11.85
N LEU A 321 -8.96 -19.25 10.60
CA LEU A 321 -7.91 -18.50 9.90
C LEU A 321 -7.94 -16.98 10.17
N ALA A 322 -8.88 -16.48 10.98
CA ALA A 322 -8.99 -15.04 11.23
C ALA A 322 -7.79 -14.50 12.02
N ASN A 323 -7.23 -15.28 12.94
CA ASN A 323 -6.07 -14.89 13.72
C ASN A 323 -4.78 -15.46 13.10
N PRO A 324 -3.92 -14.64 12.48
CA PRO A 324 -2.69 -15.13 11.85
C PRO A 324 -1.67 -15.59 12.88
N GLU A 325 -0.81 -16.52 12.48
CA GLU A 325 0.22 -17.14 13.34
C GLU A 325 1.17 -16.10 13.94
N SER A 326 1.66 -15.13 13.15
CA SER A 326 2.51 -14.05 13.64
C SER A 326 1.92 -13.28 14.82
N LYS A 327 0.59 -13.14 14.86
CA LYS A 327 -0.12 -12.48 15.97
C LYS A 327 -0.26 -13.41 17.17
N LYS A 328 -0.56 -14.69 16.95
CA LYS A 328 -0.64 -15.71 18.01
C LYS A 328 0.69 -15.86 18.75
N PHE A 329 1.80 -15.84 18.01
CA PHE A 329 3.15 -15.94 18.57
C PHE A 329 3.73 -14.61 19.09
N GLY A 330 2.95 -13.52 19.10
CA GLY A 330 3.39 -12.24 19.66
C GLY A 330 4.56 -11.59 18.92
N MET A 331 4.72 -11.83 17.62
CA MET A 331 5.81 -11.29 16.84
C MET A 331 5.70 -9.76 16.68
N LEU A 332 6.84 -9.08 16.52
CA LEU A 332 6.89 -7.63 16.34
C LEU A 332 6.49 -7.23 14.90
N ARG A 333 5.18 -7.23 14.65
CA ARG A 333 4.58 -6.98 13.33
C ARG A 333 4.58 -5.51 12.91
N PHE A 334 4.40 -4.61 13.88
CA PHE A 334 4.34 -3.17 13.65
C PHE A 334 5.23 -2.46 14.66
N GLN A 335 5.99 -1.49 14.19
CA GLN A 335 6.89 -0.73 15.05
C GLN A 335 6.16 0.39 15.77
N ALA A 336 6.54 0.62 17.02
CA ALA A 336 6.25 1.88 17.69
C ALA A 336 7.35 2.89 17.37
N ASN A 337 6.99 4.17 17.29
CA ASN A 337 7.98 5.23 17.15
C ASN A 337 8.88 5.22 18.39
N PRO A 338 10.21 5.14 18.23
CA PRO A 338 11.13 4.98 19.35
C PRO A 338 11.21 6.22 20.25
N GLN A 339 10.92 7.42 19.73
CA GLN A 339 11.01 8.68 20.50
C GLN A 339 9.94 9.71 20.08
N PRO A 340 9.58 10.66 20.97
CA PRO A 340 8.91 11.92 20.60
C PRO A 340 9.66 12.65 19.47
N HIS A 341 8.94 13.26 18.54
CA HIS A 341 9.50 13.94 17.36
C HIS A 341 10.27 13.06 16.35
N TRP A 342 10.21 11.73 16.49
CA TRP A 342 10.78 10.79 15.54
C TRP A 342 10.15 10.96 14.15
N GLY A 343 10.98 11.23 13.14
CA GLY A 343 10.51 11.67 11.83
C GLY A 343 11.62 12.18 10.93
N PRO A 344 11.39 12.26 9.60
CA PRO A 344 12.31 12.94 8.70
C PRO A 344 12.42 14.40 9.14
N GLY A 345 13.65 14.87 9.29
CA GLY A 345 13.92 16.27 9.55
C GLY A 345 13.38 17.16 8.42
N THR A 346 13.16 18.44 8.73
CA THR A 346 12.89 19.43 7.68
C THR A 346 14.13 19.56 6.80
N ARG A 347 13.94 19.64 5.47
CA ARG A 347 15.03 19.95 4.53
C ARG A 347 15.82 21.17 5.04
N SER A 348 17.15 21.07 5.06
CA SER A 348 18.03 22.18 5.41
C SER A 348 17.76 23.36 4.48
N THR A 349 17.16 24.41 5.02
CA THR A 349 17.04 25.71 4.35
C THR A 349 18.25 26.55 4.76
N VAL A 350 19.00 27.08 3.80
CA VAL A 350 20.06 28.07 4.04
C VAL A 350 19.38 29.38 4.46
N MET A 351 18.95 29.48 5.72
CA MET A 351 18.50 30.73 6.33
C MET A 351 18.91 30.74 7.81
N VAL A 352 19.74 31.72 8.14
CA VAL A 352 20.29 32.02 9.46
C VAL A 352 19.20 32.65 10.32
N GLY A 353 18.91 32.06 11.49
CA GLY A 353 17.98 32.61 12.48
C GLY A 353 17.68 31.60 13.60
N GLU A 354 17.91 31.98 14.85
CA GLU A 354 17.98 31.08 16.02
C GLU A 354 16.62 30.55 16.53
N ALA A 355 15.49 31.05 16.03
CA ALA A 355 14.18 30.79 16.64
C ALA A 355 13.17 30.07 15.70
N LYS A 356 13.50 28.87 15.23
CA LYS A 356 12.50 28.01 14.53
C LYS A 356 12.30 26.67 15.21
N ILE A 357 11.18 26.53 15.91
CA ILE A 357 10.70 25.23 16.42
C ILE A 357 10.45 24.29 15.22
N SER A 358 11.03 23.10 15.24
CA SER A 358 10.89 22.13 14.15
C SER A 358 9.41 21.80 13.88
N LYS A 359 9.05 21.57 12.60
CA LYS A 359 7.67 21.23 12.22
C LYS A 359 7.15 19.98 12.97
N SER A 360 8.05 19.04 13.29
CA SER A 360 7.74 17.86 14.10
C SER A 360 7.38 18.22 15.55
N LYS A 361 8.11 19.15 16.18
CA LYS A 361 7.77 19.72 17.51
C LYS A 361 6.44 20.45 17.49
N ARG A 362 6.19 21.29 16.48
CA ARG A 362 4.94 22.06 16.36
C ARG A 362 3.69 21.21 16.16
N ASN A 363 3.81 20.03 15.56
CA ASN A 363 2.65 19.21 15.19
C ASN A 363 2.38 18.06 16.17
N GLN A 364 3.27 17.81 17.12
CA GLN A 364 3.02 16.81 18.16
C GLN A 364 1.93 17.30 19.12
N GLY A 365 1.06 16.40 19.57
CA GLY A 365 0.03 16.73 20.58
C GLY A 365 -1.18 17.52 20.07
N LYS A 366 -1.15 18.10 18.86
CA LYS A 366 -2.24 18.91 18.26
C LYS A 366 -3.62 18.24 18.16
N ARG A 367 -3.72 16.93 18.39
CA ARG A 367 -4.98 16.17 18.37
C ARG A 367 -5.23 15.39 19.66
N LYS A 368 -4.44 15.59 20.72
CA LYS A 368 -4.84 15.13 22.05
C LYS A 368 -6.02 16.01 22.45
N ARG A 369 -7.19 15.41 22.67
CA ARG A 369 -8.26 16.08 23.41
C ARG A 369 -7.70 16.34 24.80
N GLU A 370 -7.65 17.61 25.21
CA GLU A 370 -7.41 17.96 26.60
C GLU A 370 -8.56 17.34 27.40
N HIS A 371 -8.21 16.45 28.33
CA HIS A 371 -9.17 16.00 29.32
C HIS A 371 -9.27 17.17 30.30
N SER A 372 -10.35 17.95 30.20
CA SER A 372 -10.68 18.97 31.18
C SER A 372 -10.97 18.27 32.51
N GLU A 373 -10.01 18.34 33.43
CA GLU A 373 -10.21 18.03 34.85
C GLU A 373 -11.06 19.14 35.46
N GLU A 374 -12.39 18.99 35.41
CA GLU A 374 -13.28 19.62 36.38
C GLU A 374 -13.52 18.61 37.50
N LEU A 375 -12.68 18.68 38.54
CA LEU A 375 -12.96 18.07 39.84
C LEU A 375 -13.17 19.20 40.85
N GLN A 376 -14.46 19.41 41.09
CA GLN A 376 -15.13 19.99 42.24
C GLN A 376 -14.24 20.34 43.46
N THR A 377 -14.26 21.64 43.78
CA THR A 377 -14.48 22.22 45.12
C THR A 377 -14.13 21.36 46.34
N ASN A 378 -13.16 21.82 47.11
CA ASN A 378 -13.24 21.92 48.57
C ASN A 378 -12.15 22.88 49.07
N GLU A 379 -12.54 24.12 49.40
CA GLU A 379 -11.74 24.99 50.29
C GLU A 379 -12.07 24.65 51.75
N PRO A 380 -11.11 24.80 52.69
CA PRO A 380 -11.32 24.52 54.10
C PRO A 380 -11.70 25.81 54.87
N CYS A 381 -12.88 25.83 55.48
CA CYS A 381 -13.14 26.19 56.89
C CYS A 381 -14.63 26.03 57.18
#